data_AF-A0A9P4WD68-F1
#
_entry.id   AF-A0A9P4WD68-F1
#
_cell.length_a   1.000
_cell.length_b   1.000
_cell.length_c   1.000
_cell.angle_alpha   90.00
_cell.angle_beta   90.00
_cell.angle_gamma   90.00
#
_symmetry.space_group_name_H-M   'P 1'
#
loop_
_entity.id
_entity.type
_entity.pdbx_description
1 polymer ?
#
loop_
_entity_poly.entity_id
_entity_poly.type
_entity_poly.pdbx_seq_one_letter_code
_entity_poly.pdbx_strand_id
1 'polypeptide(L)'
;MFPQKSGKAKLDDVSKILTDLKTDLDTPKLSSQQRKQQLEQLKVYGRDPTNSDPIFTQDGLRTLGRYAFKEEDVAVSQEALRCIANALLLQPKARQILIDLGHGPDAAERLKASSRRESIDDEFLISRILFLTTYDANLDYTELVNEHHLADNANAAMQRHADRYTQPRQRSQEHAAPMDLMALSETLKLLFNVTHFHPDLSQHFTPSIPNIFKILTRRDPPAKPLDAPVSFLVNALLNLVREEGTGTAQQPHDPDLHAAVFPSANPAGNVTHLITIMDSSIQSYAAAELDTTISPLLTLLRRIYELAPADVQTVMQSKLLPSDTDRNQPLGKTASLPSRLLNLSTSAQTPALRDSIAAFMFELSSKDPATYVSNVGYGYASGFLLSKNIPMPESAIKDAGEGSSAGVPVNPITGQRLDMEEKVEMPEMTQEEKEREAERLFVLFERLKKTGVVNVQNPVEEAYKSGRIEELSDSD
;
A
#
# COMPACT_ATOMS: atom_id res chain seq x y z
N MET A 1 28.86 31.03 -2.04
CA MET A 1 29.26 29.61 -2.07
C MET A 1 30.50 29.49 -1.21
N PHE A 2 30.43 28.78 -0.09
CA PHE A 2 31.59 28.65 0.81
C PHE A 2 32.63 27.71 0.18
N PRO A 3 33.94 28.01 0.31
CA PRO A 3 34.99 27.11 -0.17
C PRO A 3 34.93 25.78 0.61
N GLN A 4 34.74 24.67 -0.10
CA GLN A 4 34.73 23.34 0.51
C GLN A 4 36.15 22.85 0.75
N LYS A 5 36.55 22.85 2.02
CA LYS A 5 37.79 22.20 2.47
C LYS A 5 37.61 20.67 2.46
N SER A 6 38.71 19.94 2.32
CA SER A 6 38.75 18.47 2.34
C SER A 6 39.82 17.94 3.31
N GLY A 7 39.74 16.65 3.66
CA GLY A 7 40.69 15.99 4.54
C GLY A 7 40.81 16.65 5.91
N LYS A 8 42.05 16.78 6.40
CA LYS A 8 42.35 17.41 7.70
C LYS A 8 41.86 18.87 7.79
N ALA A 9 41.93 19.63 6.70
CA ALA A 9 41.47 21.02 6.71
C ALA A 9 39.95 21.14 6.92
N LYS A 10 39.16 20.15 6.47
CA LYS A 10 37.73 20.06 6.77
C LYS A 10 37.51 19.78 8.25
N LEU A 11 38.22 18.79 8.80
CA LEU A 11 38.11 18.39 10.21
C LEU A 11 38.43 19.55 11.16
N ASP A 12 39.54 20.25 10.90
CA ASP A 12 39.98 21.39 11.70
C ASP A 12 38.95 22.53 11.67
N ASP A 13 38.37 22.79 10.49
CA ASP A 13 37.35 23.84 10.31
C ASP A 13 36.02 23.49 11.00
N VAL A 14 35.56 22.24 10.87
CA VAL A 14 34.37 21.73 11.56
C VAL A 14 34.54 21.83 13.08
N SER A 15 35.70 21.40 13.60
CA SER A 15 36.01 21.45 15.03
C SER A 15 36.05 22.89 15.54
N LYS A 16 36.64 23.80 14.76
CA LYS A 16 36.68 25.22 15.08
C LYS A 16 35.27 25.82 15.14
N ILE A 17 34.45 25.59 14.11
CA ILE A 17 33.09 26.16 14.06
C ILE A 17 32.25 25.65 15.24
N LEU A 18 32.31 24.35 15.57
CA LEU A 18 31.58 23.82 16.74
C LEU A 18 32.08 24.42 18.06
N THR A 19 33.39 24.66 18.19
CA THR A 19 33.96 25.30 19.38
C THR A 19 33.50 26.75 19.51
N ASP A 20 33.50 27.49 18.39
CA ASP A 20 33.04 28.88 18.34
C ASP A 20 31.56 28.97 18.72
N LEU A 21 30.70 28.11 18.15
CA LEU A 21 29.28 28.01 18.45
C LEU A 21 29.03 27.58 19.91
N LYS A 22 29.77 26.59 20.43
CA LYS A 22 29.67 26.17 21.84
C LYS A 22 30.01 27.32 22.79
N THR A 23 31.06 28.07 22.48
CA THR A 23 31.48 29.23 23.28
C THR A 23 30.45 30.35 23.23
N ASP A 24 29.83 30.59 22.07
CA ASP A 24 28.77 31.59 21.91
C ASP A 24 27.50 31.29 22.71
N LEU A 25 27.18 30.00 22.91
CA LEU A 25 26.05 29.59 23.77
C LEU A 25 26.26 29.92 25.26
N ASP A 26 27.52 29.98 25.71
CA ASP A 26 27.88 30.26 27.10
C ASP A 26 28.21 31.75 27.30
N THR A 27 28.78 32.40 26.28
CA THR A 27 29.05 33.83 26.26
C THR A 27 28.69 34.41 24.89
N PRO A 28 27.45 34.91 24.72
CA PRO A 28 26.95 35.40 23.44
C PRO A 28 27.84 36.52 22.88
N LYS A 29 28.48 36.24 21.74
CA LYS A 29 29.40 37.16 21.03
C LYS A 29 29.13 37.22 19.54
N LEU A 30 28.54 36.17 18.97
CA LEU A 30 28.18 36.10 17.56
C LEU A 30 26.83 36.78 17.33
N SER A 31 26.76 37.55 16.25
CA SER A 31 25.48 38.02 15.72
C SER A 31 24.67 36.86 15.12
N SER A 32 23.34 37.02 15.01
CA SER A 32 22.49 36.02 14.36
C SER A 32 22.94 35.66 12.94
N GLN A 33 23.45 36.66 12.18
CA GLN A 33 23.99 36.43 10.85
C GLN A 33 25.23 35.52 10.88
N GLN A 34 26.14 35.73 11.84
CA GLN A 34 27.33 34.88 12.00
C GLN A 34 26.96 33.46 12.45
N ARG A 35 26.03 33.32 13.41
CA ARG A 35 25.50 32.02 13.84
C ARG A 35 24.93 31.24 12.65
N LYS A 36 24.07 31.89 11.86
CA LYS A 36 23.47 31.29 10.66
C LYS A 36 24.53 30.87 9.64
N GLN A 37 25.52 31.72 9.34
CA GLN A 37 26.59 31.40 8.39
C GLN A 37 27.44 30.20 8.85
N GLN A 38 27.77 30.15 10.14
CA GLN A 38 28.52 29.04 10.72
C GLN A 38 27.73 27.72 10.67
N LEU A 39 26.44 27.74 11.03
CA LEU A 39 25.57 26.57 10.95
C LEU A 39 25.33 26.12 9.51
N GLU A 40 25.16 27.06 8.57
CA GLU A 40 25.06 26.74 7.14
C GLU A 40 26.33 26.05 6.62
N GLN A 41 27.51 26.51 7.06
CA GLN A 41 28.77 25.86 6.73
C GLN A 41 28.88 24.46 7.32
N LEU A 42 28.48 24.27 8.58
CA LEU A 42 28.39 22.94 9.20
C LEU A 42 27.43 22.02 8.47
N LYS A 43 26.26 22.51 8.05
CA LYS A 43 25.29 21.75 7.25
C LYS A 43 25.91 21.24 5.96
N VAL A 44 26.68 22.08 5.26
CA VAL A 44 27.37 21.69 4.03
C VAL A 44 28.43 20.63 4.31
N TYR A 45 29.26 20.80 5.35
CA TYR A 45 30.26 19.80 5.72
C TYR A 45 29.66 18.47 6.18
N GLY A 46 28.54 18.53 6.90
CA GLY A 46 27.82 17.37 7.43
C GLY A 46 27.01 16.59 6.39
N ARG A 47 27.05 16.96 5.10
CA ARG A 47 26.48 16.13 4.01
C ARG A 47 27.30 14.87 3.73
N ASP A 48 28.58 14.90 4.07
CA ASP A 48 29.52 13.79 3.92
C ASP A 48 30.19 13.54 5.27
N PRO A 49 29.99 12.36 5.90
CA PRO A 49 30.57 12.04 7.20
C PRO A 49 32.09 12.14 7.24
N THR A 50 32.77 11.92 6.12
CA THR A 50 34.23 11.87 6.03
C THR A 50 34.86 13.17 6.55
N ASN A 51 35.69 13.09 7.59
CA ASN A 51 36.33 14.25 8.26
C ASN A 51 35.34 15.28 8.84
N SER A 52 34.12 14.86 9.21
CA SER A 52 33.12 15.69 9.89
C SER A 52 32.63 15.08 11.20
N ASP A 53 33.37 14.09 11.71
CA ASP A 53 33.09 13.34 12.93
C ASP A 53 32.64 14.20 14.13
N PRO A 54 33.22 15.40 14.40
CA PRO A 54 32.81 16.22 15.54
C PRO A 54 31.31 16.58 15.56
N ILE A 55 30.66 16.70 14.39
CA ILE A 55 29.23 16.99 14.28
C ILE A 55 28.38 15.89 14.91
N PHE A 56 28.82 14.63 14.80
CA PHE A 56 28.06 13.43 15.18
C PHE A 56 28.42 12.93 16.60
N THR A 57 29.13 13.73 17.38
CA THR A 57 29.48 13.43 18.78
C THR A 57 28.40 13.96 19.73
N GLN A 58 28.40 13.48 20.98
CA GLN A 58 27.51 13.99 22.02
C GLN A 58 27.67 15.50 22.24
N ASP A 59 28.89 16.02 22.21
CA ASP A 59 29.15 17.45 22.35
C ASP A 59 28.69 18.27 21.13
N GLY A 60 28.91 17.73 19.92
CA GLY A 60 28.43 18.34 18.69
C GLY A 60 26.89 18.44 18.66
N LEU A 61 26.22 17.32 18.92
CA LEU A 61 24.75 17.25 18.95
C LEU A 61 24.14 18.05 20.10
N ARG A 62 24.79 18.14 21.27
CA ARG A 62 24.36 19.02 22.36
C ARG A 62 24.39 20.49 21.94
N THR A 63 25.47 20.91 21.27
CA THR A 63 25.63 22.29 20.78
C THR A 63 24.57 22.60 19.72
N LEU A 64 24.42 21.72 18.73
CA LEU A 64 23.42 21.85 17.68
C LEU A 64 21.99 21.83 18.25
N GLY A 65 21.69 20.96 19.21
CA GLY A 65 20.39 20.85 19.85
C GLY A 65 19.98 22.13 20.57
N ARG A 66 20.91 22.79 21.28
CA ARG A 66 20.66 24.10 21.89
C ARG A 66 20.27 25.16 20.84
N TYR A 67 20.97 25.25 19.72
CA TYR A 67 20.58 26.17 18.64
C TYR A 67 19.30 25.74 17.92
N ALA A 68 19.07 24.45 17.74
CA ALA A 68 17.91 23.94 17.02
C ALA A 68 16.60 24.20 17.77
N PHE A 69 16.58 23.93 19.08
CA PHE A 69 15.34 23.90 19.86
C PHE A 69 15.16 25.07 20.82
N LYS A 70 16.24 25.77 21.20
CA LYS A 70 16.19 26.87 22.20
C LYS A 70 16.45 28.26 21.62
N GLU A 71 16.99 28.36 20.40
CA GLU A 71 17.21 29.66 19.74
C GLU A 71 15.88 30.26 19.24
N GLU A 72 15.73 31.57 19.44
CA GLU A 72 14.52 32.30 19.04
C GLU A 72 14.57 32.70 17.55
N ASP A 73 15.77 32.97 17.03
CA ASP A 73 15.97 33.26 15.61
C ASP A 73 15.66 32.00 14.77
N VAL A 74 14.54 32.08 14.03
CA VAL A 74 14.03 30.98 13.20
C VAL A 74 15.05 30.56 12.14
N ALA A 75 15.76 31.50 11.52
CA ALA A 75 16.70 31.18 10.46
C ALA A 75 17.94 30.45 11.00
N VAL A 76 18.39 30.81 12.21
CA VAL A 76 19.50 30.12 12.91
C VAL A 76 19.04 28.73 13.35
N SER A 77 17.88 28.62 14.00
CA SER A 77 17.28 27.37 14.45
C SER A 77 17.10 26.37 13.30
N GLN A 78 16.60 26.81 12.14
CA GLN A 78 16.43 25.95 10.97
C GLN A 78 17.75 25.43 10.38
N GLU A 79 18.82 26.23 10.36
CA GLU A 79 20.12 25.74 9.92
C GLU A 79 20.68 24.67 10.89
N ALA A 80 20.49 24.84 12.20
CA ALA A 80 20.84 23.82 13.18
C ALA A 80 20.00 22.54 13.02
N LEU A 81 18.69 22.67 12.80
CA LEU A 81 17.80 21.52 12.52
C LEU A 81 18.24 20.76 11.25
N ARG A 82 18.67 21.47 10.20
CA ARG A 82 19.23 20.85 8.98
C ARG A 82 20.52 20.07 9.29
N CYS A 83 21.40 20.58 10.15
CA CYS A 83 22.58 19.85 10.61
C CYS A 83 22.20 18.57 11.36
N ILE A 84 21.24 18.65 12.29
CA ILE A 84 20.75 17.49 13.07
C ILE A 84 20.12 16.45 12.14
N ALA A 85 19.23 16.86 11.23
CA ALA A 85 18.59 15.94 10.30
C ALA A 85 19.60 15.19 9.41
N ASN A 86 20.67 15.85 8.96
CA ASN A 86 21.76 15.19 8.23
C ASN A 86 22.52 14.22 9.13
N ALA A 87 22.81 14.60 10.38
CA ALA A 87 23.49 13.75 11.35
C ALA A 87 22.69 12.46 11.61
N LEU A 88 21.38 12.57 11.86
CA LEU A 88 20.51 11.42 12.14
C LEU A 88 20.36 10.48 10.93
N LEU A 89 20.38 11.05 9.72
CA LEU A 89 20.30 10.27 8.48
C LEU A 89 21.58 9.48 8.23
N LEU A 90 22.74 10.11 8.41
CA LEU A 90 24.04 9.56 8.02
C LEU A 90 24.68 8.68 9.10
N GLN A 91 24.34 8.89 10.37
CA GLN A 91 24.95 8.20 11.50
C GLN A 91 23.85 7.66 12.44
N PRO A 92 23.55 6.34 12.41
CA PRO A 92 22.51 5.77 13.27
C PRO A 92 22.71 6.08 14.77
N LYS A 93 23.96 6.06 15.26
CA LYS A 93 24.31 6.43 16.65
C LYS A 93 23.87 7.85 17.04
N ALA A 94 23.77 8.79 16.09
CA ALA A 94 23.38 10.16 16.37
C ALA A 94 21.93 10.25 16.86
N ARG A 95 21.08 9.29 16.48
CA ARG A 95 19.66 9.25 16.88
C ARG A 95 19.54 9.03 18.37
N GLN A 96 20.15 7.97 18.89
CA GLN A 96 20.17 7.69 20.33
C GLN A 96 20.84 8.82 21.13
N ILE A 97 21.95 9.38 20.64
CA ILE A 97 22.61 10.51 21.30
C ILE A 97 21.67 11.73 21.41
N LEU A 98 20.88 12.03 20.38
CA LEU A 98 19.92 13.13 20.41
C LEU A 98 18.82 12.90 21.46
N ILE A 99 18.35 11.65 21.60
CA ILE A 99 17.35 11.28 22.60
C ILE A 99 17.94 11.36 24.02
N ASP A 100 19.15 10.84 24.23
CA ASP A 100 19.86 10.90 25.51
C ASP A 100 20.13 12.35 25.98
N LEU A 101 20.17 13.30 25.05
CA LEU A 101 20.29 14.73 25.33
C LEU A 101 18.96 15.41 25.69
N GLY A 102 17.84 14.66 25.68
CA GLY A 102 16.51 15.16 26.06
C GLY A 102 15.78 15.93 24.95
N HIS A 103 16.22 15.82 23.70
CA HIS A 103 15.67 16.61 22.60
C HIS A 103 14.44 15.99 21.91
N GLY A 104 13.95 14.84 22.37
CA GLY A 104 12.70 14.23 21.89
C GLY A 104 11.47 15.12 22.16
N PRO A 105 11.16 15.42 23.44
CA PRO A 105 10.15 16.40 23.83
C PRO A 105 10.29 17.77 23.16
N ASP A 106 11.52 18.28 23.06
CA ASP A 106 11.82 19.55 22.41
C ASP A 106 11.38 19.56 20.93
N ALA A 107 11.54 18.44 20.22
CA ALA A 107 11.10 18.32 18.83
C ALA A 107 9.57 18.33 18.73
N ALA A 108 8.85 17.63 19.60
CA ALA A 108 7.39 17.64 19.62
C ALA A 108 6.82 19.05 19.92
N GLU A 109 7.37 19.76 20.91
CA GLU A 109 6.98 21.14 21.20
C GLU A 109 7.33 22.09 20.04
N ARG A 110 8.41 21.83 19.31
CA ARG A 110 8.74 22.63 18.12
C ARG A 110 7.76 22.41 16.97
N LEU A 111 7.23 21.19 16.80
CA LEU A 111 6.17 20.89 15.81
C LEU A 111 4.85 21.63 16.14
N LYS A 112 4.55 21.77 17.42
CA LYS A 112 3.42 22.59 17.90
C LYS A 112 3.63 24.07 17.58
N ALA A 113 4.83 24.59 17.82
CA ALA A 113 5.20 25.96 17.50
C ALA A 113 5.24 26.23 15.98
N SER A 114 5.61 25.24 15.16
CA SER A 114 5.56 25.37 13.69
C SER A 114 4.12 25.45 13.19
N SER A 115 3.22 24.65 13.77
CA SER A 115 1.79 24.67 13.45
C SER A 115 1.15 26.03 13.74
N ARG A 116 1.50 26.68 14.86
CA ARG A 116 1.01 28.03 15.21
C ARG A 116 1.54 29.14 14.29
N ARG A 117 2.75 28.97 13.78
CA ARG A 117 3.42 29.94 12.88
C ARG A 117 3.22 29.62 11.40
N GLU A 118 2.51 28.53 11.10
CA GLU A 118 2.34 27.97 9.75
C GLU A 118 3.68 27.82 9.00
N SER A 119 4.74 27.41 9.72
CA SER A 119 6.09 27.28 9.15
C SER A 119 6.30 25.89 8.54
N ILE A 120 6.26 25.83 7.21
CA ILE A 120 6.43 24.60 6.42
C ILE A 120 7.85 24.03 6.54
N ASP A 121 8.87 24.90 6.60
CA ASP A 121 10.26 24.47 6.83
C ASP A 121 10.43 23.78 8.20
N ASP A 122 9.89 24.37 9.27
CA ASP A 122 9.97 23.75 10.61
C ASP A 122 9.17 22.44 10.63
N GLU A 123 7.98 22.40 10.01
CA GLU A 123 7.20 21.17 9.88
C GLU A 123 7.98 20.06 9.17
N PHE A 124 8.60 20.35 8.03
CA PHE A 124 9.44 19.41 7.29
C PHE A 124 10.61 18.91 8.13
N LEU A 125 11.38 19.83 8.73
CA LEU A 125 12.61 19.49 9.46
C LEU A 125 12.31 18.68 10.73
N ILE A 126 11.28 19.07 11.47
CA ILE A 126 10.91 18.40 12.72
C ILE A 126 10.25 17.06 12.45
N SER A 127 9.34 16.97 11.47
CA SER A 127 8.74 15.69 11.09
C SER A 127 9.81 14.70 10.63
N ARG A 128 10.83 15.18 9.90
CA ARG A 128 11.98 14.37 9.50
C ARG A 128 12.84 13.91 10.68
N ILE A 129 13.12 14.79 11.65
CA ILE A 129 13.90 14.43 12.84
C ILE A 129 13.14 13.36 13.64
N LEU A 130 11.86 13.58 13.92
CA LEU A 130 11.01 12.62 14.61
C LEU A 130 10.95 11.29 13.84
N PHE A 131 10.69 11.33 12.53
CA PHE A 131 10.70 10.13 11.68
C PHE A 131 12.03 9.37 11.76
N LEU A 132 13.17 10.06 11.73
CA LEU A 132 14.46 9.38 11.84
C LEU A 132 14.66 8.75 13.22
N THR A 133 14.13 9.35 14.28
CA THR A 133 14.18 8.79 15.65
C THR A 133 13.24 7.61 15.87
N THR A 134 12.38 7.23 14.91
CA THR A 134 11.64 5.96 14.99
C THR A 134 12.53 4.74 14.70
N TYR A 135 13.76 4.94 14.23
CA TYR A 135 14.69 3.87 13.90
C TYR A 135 15.94 3.93 14.80
N ASP A 136 16.35 2.81 15.38
CA ASP A 136 17.58 2.69 16.17
C ASP A 136 17.71 3.73 17.31
N ALA A 137 16.58 4.13 17.91
CA ALA A 137 16.52 5.00 19.09
C ALA A 137 15.34 4.61 19.99
N ASN A 138 15.46 4.88 21.29
CA ASN A 138 14.47 4.52 22.32
C ASN A 138 13.55 5.68 22.72
N LEU A 139 13.16 6.55 21.78
CA LEU A 139 12.25 7.65 22.06
C LEU A 139 10.86 7.13 22.47
N ASP A 140 10.34 7.61 23.59
CA ASP A 140 9.00 7.26 24.07
C ASP A 140 7.92 8.03 23.31
N TYR A 141 7.39 7.43 22.24
CA TYR A 141 6.28 8.02 21.48
C TYR A 141 4.97 8.10 22.28
N THR A 142 4.82 7.29 23.32
CA THR A 142 3.64 7.33 24.21
C THR A 142 3.67 8.61 25.02
N GLU A 143 4.82 8.96 25.59
CA GLU A 143 5.05 10.26 26.25
C GLU A 143 4.79 11.42 25.28
N LEU A 144 5.35 11.35 24.07
CA LEU A 144 5.18 12.43 23.08
C LEU A 144 3.72 12.65 22.65
N VAL A 145 2.93 11.58 22.52
CA VAL A 145 1.50 11.69 22.20
C VAL A 145 0.72 12.23 23.39
N ASN A 146 0.97 11.72 24.61
CA ASN A 146 0.17 12.03 25.79
C ASN A 146 0.51 13.39 26.43
N GLU A 147 1.79 13.75 26.48
CA GLU A 147 2.27 14.94 27.20
C GLU A 147 2.62 16.10 26.25
N HIS A 148 3.10 15.79 25.04
CA HIS A 148 3.53 16.79 24.06
C HIS A 148 2.57 16.96 22.87
N HIS A 149 1.42 16.30 22.90
CA HIS A 149 0.37 16.43 21.88
C HIS A 149 0.88 16.16 20.45
N LEU A 150 1.81 15.22 20.28
CA LEU A 150 2.40 14.91 18.98
C LEU A 150 1.31 14.59 17.93
N ALA A 151 0.34 13.75 18.30
CA ALA A 151 -0.75 13.35 17.41
C ALA A 151 -1.63 14.53 17.00
N ASP A 152 -2.03 15.39 17.94
CA ASP A 152 -2.83 16.58 17.66
C ASP A 152 -2.14 17.52 16.66
N ASN A 153 -0.83 17.75 16.86
CA ASN A 153 -0.05 18.63 15.99
C ASN A 153 0.15 18.02 14.59
N ALA A 154 0.35 16.70 14.51
CA ALA A 154 0.47 16.01 13.23
C ALA A 154 -0.87 15.96 12.47
N ASN A 155 -1.99 15.75 13.17
CA ASN A 155 -3.34 15.87 12.61
C ASN A 155 -3.61 17.29 12.10
N ALA A 156 -3.23 18.32 12.85
CA ALA A 156 -3.34 19.72 12.42
C ALA A 156 -2.49 20.01 11.18
N ALA A 157 -1.28 19.44 11.08
CA ALA A 157 -0.45 19.53 9.88
C ALA A 157 -1.13 18.88 8.67
N MET A 158 -1.66 17.67 8.84
CA MET A 158 -2.42 16.99 7.78
C MET A 158 -3.65 17.77 7.33
N GLN A 159 -4.37 18.39 8.27
CA GLN A 159 -5.50 19.27 7.95
C GLN A 159 -5.06 20.48 7.12
N ARG A 160 -3.98 21.17 7.49
CA ARG A 160 -3.44 22.30 6.71
C ARG A 160 -3.10 21.91 5.27
N HIS A 161 -2.48 20.74 5.07
CA HIS A 161 -2.21 20.21 3.74
C HIS A 161 -3.50 19.91 2.98
N ALA A 162 -4.49 19.34 3.64
CA ALA A 162 -5.77 19.00 3.03
C ALA A 162 -6.62 20.24 2.69
N ASP A 163 -6.51 21.32 3.45
CA ASP A 163 -7.27 22.56 3.23
C ASP A 163 -6.91 23.27 1.93
N ARG A 164 -5.71 23.03 1.40
CA ARG A 164 -5.29 23.45 0.05
C ARG A 164 -6.11 22.81 -1.06
N TYR A 165 -6.78 21.69 -0.77
CA TYR A 165 -7.65 20.97 -1.69
C TYR A 165 -9.14 21.31 -1.51
N THR A 166 -9.49 22.37 -0.78
CA THR A 166 -10.89 22.66 -0.45
C THR A 166 -11.74 23.07 -1.66
N GLN A 167 -11.15 23.72 -2.68
CA GLN A 167 -11.87 24.14 -3.89
C GLN A 167 -11.45 23.33 -5.13
N PRO A 168 -12.38 22.60 -5.80
CA PRO A 168 -12.08 21.76 -6.97
C PRO A 168 -11.51 22.49 -8.19
N ARG A 169 -11.61 23.82 -8.22
CA ARG A 169 -11.29 24.67 -9.39
C ARG A 169 -10.05 25.53 -9.21
N GLN A 170 -9.38 25.48 -8.05
CA GLN A 170 -8.17 26.27 -7.79
C GLN A 170 -6.92 25.39 -7.80
N ARG A 171 -6.58 24.87 -8.99
CA ARG A 171 -5.31 24.15 -9.25
C ARG A 171 -4.07 24.95 -8.85
N SER A 172 -4.19 26.28 -8.79
CA SER A 172 -3.14 27.19 -8.32
C SER A 172 -2.78 27.04 -6.83
N GLN A 173 -3.54 26.26 -6.05
CA GLN A 173 -3.31 26.01 -4.62
C GLN A 173 -2.85 24.57 -4.31
N GLU A 174 -2.76 23.68 -5.31
CA GLU A 174 -2.04 22.42 -5.13
C GLU A 174 -0.61 22.71 -4.66
N HIS A 175 0.06 21.76 -3.99
CA HIS A 175 1.41 21.92 -3.46
C HIS A 175 2.40 22.39 -4.56
N ALA A 176 2.44 23.70 -4.81
CA ALA A 176 3.13 24.33 -5.92
C ALA A 176 4.58 24.62 -5.56
N ALA A 177 4.83 24.80 -4.26
CA ALA A 177 6.18 24.85 -3.71
C ALA A 177 6.67 23.44 -3.39
N PRO A 178 7.89 23.06 -3.84
CA PRO A 178 8.48 21.75 -3.53
C PRO A 178 8.55 21.45 -2.03
N MET A 179 8.76 22.47 -1.19
CA MET A 179 8.86 22.31 0.26
C MET A 179 7.55 21.83 0.88
N ASP A 180 6.41 22.25 0.35
CA ASP A 180 5.10 21.81 0.85
C ASP A 180 4.95 20.30 0.67
N LEU A 181 5.30 19.77 -0.52
CA LEU A 181 5.28 18.33 -0.80
C LEU A 181 6.26 17.55 0.09
N MET A 182 7.43 18.14 0.37
CA MET A 182 8.41 17.53 1.27
C MET A 182 7.89 17.46 2.69
N ALA A 183 7.27 18.54 3.21
CA ALA A 183 6.67 18.57 4.54
C ALA A 183 5.52 17.56 4.68
N LEU A 184 4.61 17.50 3.68
CA LEU A 184 3.55 16.48 3.62
C LEU A 184 4.15 15.07 3.67
N SER A 185 5.17 14.81 2.84
CA SER A 185 5.79 13.50 2.75
C SER A 185 6.45 13.07 4.06
N GLU A 186 7.15 13.96 4.76
CA GLU A 186 7.76 13.64 6.06
C GLU A 186 6.71 13.46 7.16
N THR A 187 5.62 14.25 7.15
CA THR A 187 4.50 14.07 8.07
C THR A 187 3.84 12.71 7.87
N LEU A 188 3.58 12.30 6.63
CA LEU A 188 3.00 10.99 6.31
C LEU A 188 3.90 9.81 6.70
N LYS A 189 5.22 9.95 6.50
CA LYS A 189 6.19 8.95 6.93
C LYS A 189 6.26 8.83 8.46
N LEU A 190 6.21 9.96 9.17
CA LEU A 190 6.14 9.99 10.63
C LEU A 190 4.87 9.27 11.11
N LEU A 191 3.71 9.63 10.55
CA LEU A 191 2.42 8.97 10.84
C LEU A 191 2.53 7.46 10.63
N PHE A 192 3.04 7.03 9.46
CA PHE A 192 3.19 5.62 9.14
C PHE A 192 4.07 4.89 10.17
N ASN A 193 5.26 5.41 10.47
CA ASN A 193 6.19 4.74 11.38
C ASN A 193 5.70 4.71 12.82
N VAL A 194 5.17 5.81 13.34
CA VAL A 194 4.65 5.85 14.72
C VAL A 194 3.52 4.84 14.87
N THR A 195 2.58 4.79 13.94
CA THR A 195 1.45 3.85 13.98
C THR A 195 1.85 2.40 13.65
N HIS A 196 2.99 2.19 12.97
CA HIS A 196 3.53 0.86 12.73
C HIS A 196 4.18 0.27 13.99
N PHE A 197 5.05 1.06 14.65
CA PHE A 197 5.80 0.62 15.83
C PHE A 197 5.00 0.72 17.13
N HIS A 198 4.00 1.60 17.18
CA HIS A 198 3.09 1.81 18.31
C HIS A 198 1.63 1.76 17.86
N PRO A 199 1.09 0.57 17.50
CA PRO A 199 -0.27 0.42 17.00
C PRO A 199 -1.34 0.90 18.00
N ASP A 200 -1.05 0.90 19.29
CA ASP A 200 -1.89 1.42 20.37
C ASP A 200 -2.15 2.94 20.25
N LEU A 201 -1.20 3.69 19.69
CA LEU A 201 -1.33 5.14 19.50
C LEU A 201 -2.15 5.53 18.27
N SER A 202 -2.45 4.59 17.39
CA SER A 202 -3.15 4.80 16.10
C SER A 202 -4.45 5.59 16.20
N GLN A 203 -5.25 5.37 17.25
CA GLN A 203 -6.52 6.07 17.49
C GLN A 203 -6.35 7.60 17.58
N HIS A 204 -5.21 8.07 18.09
CA HIS A 204 -4.94 9.49 18.23
C HIS A 204 -4.71 10.16 16.86
N PHE A 205 -4.44 9.40 15.81
CA PHE A 205 -4.20 9.88 14.45
C PHE A 205 -5.41 9.68 13.51
N THR A 206 -6.52 9.12 13.99
CA THR A 206 -7.77 8.97 13.21
C THR A 206 -8.23 10.27 12.51
N PRO A 207 -8.11 11.48 13.11
CA PRO A 207 -8.46 12.73 12.43
C PRO A 207 -7.66 13.03 11.15
N SER A 208 -6.52 12.36 10.93
CA SER A 208 -5.77 12.48 9.67
C SER A 208 -6.43 11.74 8.49
N ILE A 209 -7.25 10.71 8.74
CA ILE A 209 -7.83 9.86 7.69
C ILE A 209 -8.69 10.65 6.68
N PRO A 210 -9.66 11.50 7.10
CA PRO A 210 -10.47 12.26 6.15
C PRO A 210 -9.62 13.26 5.35
N ASN A 211 -8.57 13.81 5.97
CA ASN A 211 -7.63 14.74 5.35
C ASN A 211 -6.79 14.05 4.29
N ILE A 212 -6.30 12.84 4.56
CA ILE A 212 -5.59 12.00 3.58
C ILE A 212 -6.49 11.68 2.39
N PHE A 213 -7.74 11.26 2.61
CA PHE A 213 -8.68 10.98 1.52
C PHE A 213 -9.04 12.25 0.72
N LYS A 214 -9.18 13.41 1.38
CA LYS A 214 -9.39 14.70 0.70
C LYS A 214 -8.22 15.03 -0.24
N ILE A 215 -6.98 14.76 0.16
CA ILE A 215 -5.80 14.96 -0.70
C ILE A 215 -5.80 13.95 -1.85
N LEU A 216 -6.01 12.66 -1.57
CA LEU A 216 -6.03 11.60 -2.60
C LEU A 216 -7.06 11.90 -3.68
N THR A 217 -8.31 12.18 -3.29
CA THR A 217 -9.45 12.31 -4.21
C THR A 217 -9.45 13.60 -5.03
N ARG A 218 -8.74 14.64 -4.60
CA ARG A 218 -8.81 15.99 -5.21
C ARG A 218 -7.51 16.44 -5.88
N ARG A 219 -6.42 15.71 -5.70
CA ARG A 219 -5.13 16.00 -6.35
C ARG A 219 -5.14 15.50 -7.80
N ASP A 220 -4.45 16.21 -8.69
CA ASP A 220 -4.16 15.69 -10.02
C ASP A 220 -3.26 14.42 -9.94
N PRO A 221 -3.53 13.40 -10.77
CA PRO A 221 -2.77 12.15 -10.73
C PRO A 221 -1.28 12.39 -11.10
N PRO A 222 -0.33 11.77 -10.38
CA PRO A 222 1.08 11.84 -10.75
C PRO A 222 1.37 11.08 -12.06
N ALA A 223 2.59 11.25 -12.60
CA ALA A 223 3.02 10.61 -13.85
C ALA A 223 2.86 9.08 -13.81
N LYS A 224 3.28 8.44 -12.72
CA LYS A 224 2.83 7.09 -12.38
C LYS A 224 1.90 7.16 -11.15
N PRO A 225 0.80 6.40 -11.11
CA PRO A 225 -0.28 6.61 -10.11
C PRO A 225 0.11 6.51 -8.63
N LEU A 226 1.14 5.73 -8.29
CA LEU A 226 1.60 5.52 -6.91
C LEU A 226 2.93 6.24 -6.59
N ASP A 227 3.43 7.09 -7.49
CA ASP A 227 4.58 7.94 -7.18
C ASP A 227 4.27 8.88 -6.01
N ALA A 228 5.31 9.30 -5.29
CA ALA A 228 5.16 10.21 -4.16
C ALA A 228 4.40 11.50 -4.58
N PRO A 229 3.48 12.01 -3.73
CA PRO A 229 3.19 11.58 -2.37
C PRO A 229 2.11 10.49 -2.24
N VAL A 230 1.55 9.96 -3.34
CA VAL A 230 0.40 9.02 -3.30
C VAL A 230 0.75 7.73 -2.56
N SER A 231 1.94 7.16 -2.80
CA SER A 231 2.42 6.00 -2.02
C SER A 231 2.49 6.27 -0.52
N PHE A 232 2.93 7.47 -0.10
CA PHE A 232 2.98 7.82 1.33
C PHE A 232 1.58 8.00 1.93
N LEU A 233 0.62 8.54 1.16
CA LEU A 233 -0.78 8.66 1.58
C LEU A 233 -1.41 7.27 1.79
N VAL A 234 -1.20 6.34 0.83
CA VAL A 234 -1.67 4.95 0.93
C VAL A 234 -1.02 4.22 2.11
N ASN A 235 0.31 4.36 2.28
CA ASN A 235 1.02 3.72 3.38
C ASN A 235 0.52 4.24 4.74
N ALA A 236 0.35 5.55 4.92
CA ALA A 236 -0.20 6.10 6.16
C ALA A 236 -1.59 5.51 6.47
N LEU A 237 -2.47 5.42 5.47
CA LEU A 237 -3.79 4.78 5.64
C LEU A 237 -3.69 3.30 6.01
N LEU A 238 -2.67 2.57 5.56
CA LEU A 238 -2.52 1.14 5.87
C LEU A 238 -2.51 0.88 7.38
N ASN A 239 -1.86 1.74 8.16
CA ASN A 239 -1.79 1.57 9.62
C ASN A 239 -2.91 2.32 10.36
N LEU A 240 -3.46 3.38 9.78
CA LEU A 240 -4.58 4.14 10.36
C LEU A 240 -5.91 3.42 10.20
N VAL A 241 -6.13 2.73 9.07
CA VAL A 241 -7.27 1.85 8.85
C VAL A 241 -6.93 0.49 9.46
N ARG A 242 -7.17 0.40 10.77
CA ARG A 242 -6.83 -0.76 11.59
C ARG A 242 -7.80 -1.90 11.33
N GLU A 243 -7.31 -3.12 11.51
CA GLU A 243 -8.19 -4.28 11.62
C GLU A 243 -8.90 -4.21 12.97
N GLU A 244 -10.22 -4.07 12.95
CA GLU A 244 -11.05 -4.09 14.16
C GLU A 244 -11.68 -5.48 14.33
N GLY A 245 -12.03 -5.81 15.58
CA GLY A 245 -12.82 -7.01 15.87
C GLY A 245 -14.21 -6.95 15.22
N THR A 246 -15.01 -8.00 15.41
CA THR A 246 -16.34 -8.16 14.79
C THR A 246 -17.37 -7.16 15.34
N GLY A 247 -17.28 -5.90 14.94
CA GLY A 247 -18.39 -4.95 14.99
C GLY A 247 -19.45 -5.31 13.95
N THR A 248 -20.67 -4.80 14.12
CA THR A 248 -21.73 -4.93 13.09
C THR A 248 -21.86 -3.61 12.34
N ALA A 249 -22.40 -3.64 11.12
CA ALA A 249 -22.62 -2.42 10.33
C ALA A 249 -23.45 -1.34 11.07
N GLN A 250 -24.31 -1.73 12.03
CA GLN A 250 -25.09 -0.80 12.85
C GLN A 250 -24.37 -0.33 14.13
N GLN A 251 -23.36 -1.06 14.59
CA GLN A 251 -22.57 -0.77 15.79
C GLN A 251 -21.09 -1.10 15.52
N PRO A 252 -20.38 -0.20 14.82
CA PRO A 252 -18.94 -0.34 14.63
C PRO A 252 -18.23 -0.22 15.97
N HIS A 253 -17.10 -0.90 16.11
CA HIS A 253 -16.29 -0.85 17.33
C HIS A 253 -15.66 0.54 17.51
N ASP A 254 -15.21 1.17 16.42
CA ASP A 254 -14.80 2.57 16.37
C ASP A 254 -15.66 3.38 15.37
N PRO A 255 -16.69 4.10 15.87
CA PRO A 255 -17.52 4.97 15.04
C PRO A 255 -16.74 6.10 14.35
N ASP A 256 -15.67 6.60 14.97
CA ASP A 256 -14.89 7.72 14.44
C ASP A 256 -14.04 7.25 13.25
N LEU A 257 -13.40 6.08 13.35
CA LEU A 257 -12.72 5.44 12.22
C LEU A 257 -13.69 5.18 11.07
N HIS A 258 -14.85 4.60 11.38
CA HIS A 258 -15.85 4.27 10.38
C HIS A 258 -16.34 5.54 9.64
N ALA A 259 -16.66 6.61 10.38
CA ALA A 259 -17.06 7.89 9.78
C ALA A 259 -15.93 8.54 8.96
N ALA A 260 -14.67 8.33 9.35
CA ALA A 260 -13.51 8.84 8.65
C ALA A 260 -13.23 8.13 7.31
N VAL A 261 -13.42 6.81 7.26
CA VAL A 261 -13.22 5.99 6.05
C VAL A 261 -14.44 6.05 5.11
N PHE A 262 -15.65 6.09 5.66
CA PHE A 262 -16.93 6.10 4.93
C PHE A 262 -17.74 7.37 5.20
N PRO A 263 -17.43 8.51 4.54
CA PRO A 263 -18.15 9.76 4.74
C PRO A 263 -19.63 9.64 4.36
N SER A 264 -20.52 10.18 5.20
CA SER A 264 -21.97 10.09 5.01
C SER A 264 -22.50 10.63 3.68
N ALA A 265 -21.83 11.64 3.11
CA ALA A 265 -22.22 12.21 1.82
C ALA A 265 -21.92 11.31 0.62
N ASN A 266 -20.90 10.45 0.72
CA ASN A 266 -20.51 9.51 -0.33
C ASN A 266 -19.72 8.33 0.29
N PRO A 267 -20.42 7.34 0.88
CA PRO A 267 -19.77 6.26 1.62
C PRO A 267 -18.76 5.46 0.80
N ALA A 268 -19.07 5.17 -0.46
CA ALA A 268 -18.21 4.40 -1.36
C ALA A 268 -17.16 5.24 -2.11
N GLY A 269 -17.13 6.56 -1.92
CA GLY A 269 -16.29 7.49 -2.70
C GLY A 269 -14.79 7.24 -2.55
N ASN A 270 -14.35 7.12 -1.29
CA ASN A 270 -12.95 6.88 -0.95
C ASN A 270 -12.45 5.56 -1.54
N VAL A 271 -13.23 4.50 -1.37
CA VAL A 271 -12.90 3.15 -1.85
C VAL A 271 -12.89 3.09 -3.37
N THR A 272 -13.88 3.70 -4.02
CA THR A 272 -13.93 3.79 -5.48
C THR A 272 -12.68 4.45 -6.04
N HIS A 273 -12.20 5.52 -5.40
CA HIS A 273 -10.98 6.20 -5.81
C HIS A 273 -9.73 5.33 -5.63
N LEU A 274 -9.59 4.61 -4.51
CA LEU A 274 -8.50 3.65 -4.30
C LEU A 274 -8.49 2.54 -5.36
N ILE A 275 -9.67 2.02 -5.74
CA ILE A 275 -9.81 1.03 -6.82
C ILE A 275 -9.37 1.62 -8.17
N THR A 276 -9.71 2.88 -8.46
CA THR A 276 -9.24 3.58 -9.67
C THR A 276 -7.72 3.76 -9.68
N ILE A 277 -7.10 4.08 -8.54
CA ILE A 277 -5.63 4.15 -8.42
C ILE A 277 -5.03 2.76 -8.69
N MET A 278 -5.60 1.69 -8.14
CA MET A 278 -5.14 0.32 -8.36
C MET A 278 -5.21 -0.05 -9.85
N ASP A 279 -6.34 0.22 -10.51
CA ASP A 279 -6.51 -0.07 -11.93
C ASP A 279 -5.51 0.67 -12.81
N SER A 280 -5.32 1.97 -12.53
CA SER A 280 -4.33 2.79 -13.22
C SER A 280 -2.91 2.27 -12.98
N SER A 281 -2.63 1.78 -11.77
CA SER A 281 -1.31 1.26 -11.40
C SER A 281 -0.98 -0.04 -12.14
N ILE A 282 -1.92 -0.98 -12.20
CA ILE A 282 -1.72 -2.24 -12.94
C ILE A 282 -1.40 -1.97 -14.42
N GLN A 283 -1.95 -0.90 -15.00
CA GLN A 283 -1.70 -0.51 -16.39
C GLN A 283 -0.39 0.26 -16.59
N SER A 284 0.08 1.01 -15.57
CA SER A 284 1.21 1.93 -15.70
C SER A 284 2.56 1.33 -15.28
N TYR A 285 2.57 0.39 -14.35
CA TYR A 285 3.79 -0.23 -13.81
C TYR A 285 4.13 -1.53 -14.56
N ALA A 286 5.42 -1.83 -14.68
CA ALA A 286 5.87 -3.09 -15.26
C ALA A 286 5.57 -4.26 -14.31
N ALA A 287 5.30 -5.45 -14.87
CA ALA A 287 4.90 -6.63 -14.09
C ALA A 287 5.85 -6.95 -12.91
N ALA A 288 7.16 -6.81 -13.11
CA ALA A 288 8.17 -7.04 -12.08
C ALA A 288 8.13 -6.04 -10.90
N GLU A 289 7.56 -4.85 -11.09
CA GLU A 289 7.44 -3.80 -10.07
C GLU A 289 6.10 -3.89 -9.31
N LEU A 290 5.10 -4.60 -9.85
CA LEU A 290 3.74 -4.64 -9.30
C LEU A 290 3.70 -5.26 -7.89
N ASP A 291 4.49 -6.32 -7.67
CA ASP A 291 4.51 -7.06 -6.39
C ASP A 291 4.84 -6.14 -5.22
N THR A 292 5.83 -5.26 -5.35
CA THR A 292 6.23 -4.34 -4.28
C THR A 292 5.35 -3.09 -4.24
N THR A 293 4.93 -2.60 -5.40
CA THR A 293 4.26 -1.29 -5.52
C THR A 293 2.78 -1.35 -5.13
N ILE A 294 2.04 -2.39 -5.54
CA ILE A 294 0.58 -2.48 -5.33
C ILE A 294 0.22 -3.13 -4.00
N SER A 295 1.11 -3.94 -3.42
CA SER A 295 0.83 -4.70 -2.18
C SER A 295 0.26 -3.85 -1.03
N PRO A 296 0.78 -2.64 -0.71
CA PRO A 296 0.20 -1.80 0.33
C PRO A 296 -1.25 -1.37 0.02
N LEU A 297 -1.53 -1.01 -1.24
CA LEU A 297 -2.85 -0.60 -1.69
C LEU A 297 -3.85 -1.76 -1.66
N LEU A 298 -3.44 -2.95 -2.11
CA LEU A 298 -4.28 -4.15 -2.05
C LEU A 298 -4.59 -4.54 -0.60
N THR A 299 -3.60 -4.47 0.28
CA THR A 299 -3.79 -4.76 1.71
C THR A 299 -4.75 -3.75 2.35
N LEU A 300 -4.61 -2.46 2.03
CA LEU A 300 -5.54 -1.43 2.47
C LEU A 300 -6.97 -1.69 2.00
N LEU A 301 -7.16 -2.05 0.72
CA LEU A 301 -8.49 -2.37 0.18
C LEU A 301 -9.13 -3.58 0.88
N ARG A 302 -8.36 -4.62 1.20
CA ARG A 302 -8.84 -5.77 1.97
C ARG A 302 -9.31 -5.36 3.37
N ARG A 303 -8.51 -4.56 4.09
CA ARG A 303 -8.88 -4.03 5.41
C ARG A 303 -10.14 -3.19 5.36
N ILE A 304 -10.25 -2.31 4.38
CA ILE A 304 -11.43 -1.48 4.18
C ILE A 304 -12.66 -2.34 3.89
N TYR A 305 -12.53 -3.42 3.10
CA TYR A 305 -13.67 -4.30 2.78
C TYR A 305 -14.25 -4.99 4.01
N GLU A 306 -13.40 -5.47 4.93
CA GLU A 306 -13.85 -6.08 6.20
C GLU A 306 -14.57 -5.07 7.10
N LEU A 307 -14.17 -3.79 7.07
CA LEU A 307 -14.81 -2.71 7.83
C LEU A 307 -16.05 -2.12 7.14
N ALA A 308 -16.22 -2.38 5.84
CA ALA A 308 -17.19 -1.67 5.01
C ALA A 308 -18.64 -2.05 5.35
N PRO A 309 -19.56 -1.07 5.36
CA PRO A 309 -21.00 -1.32 5.30
C PRO A 309 -21.39 -2.19 4.10
N ALA A 310 -22.50 -2.92 4.22
CA ALA A 310 -22.97 -3.84 3.18
C ALA A 310 -23.18 -3.18 1.80
N ASP A 311 -23.65 -1.92 1.76
CA ASP A 311 -23.80 -1.15 0.53
C ASP A 311 -22.44 -0.84 -0.11
N VAL A 312 -21.43 -0.48 0.68
CA VAL A 312 -20.07 -0.24 0.19
C VAL A 312 -19.40 -1.55 -0.24
N GLN A 313 -19.58 -2.65 0.49
CA GLN A 313 -19.12 -3.99 0.08
C GLN A 313 -19.70 -4.39 -1.27
N THR A 314 -20.99 -4.14 -1.50
CA THR A 314 -21.66 -4.40 -2.78
C THR A 314 -21.02 -3.58 -3.92
N VAL A 315 -20.69 -2.31 -3.66
CA VAL A 315 -19.99 -1.47 -4.65
C VAL A 315 -18.59 -2.02 -4.93
N MET A 316 -17.84 -2.45 -3.92
CA MET A 316 -16.53 -3.07 -4.11
C MET A 316 -16.62 -4.36 -4.94
N GLN A 317 -17.54 -5.25 -4.59
CA GLN A 317 -17.82 -6.48 -5.33
C GLN A 317 -18.12 -6.19 -6.80
N SER A 318 -19.00 -5.23 -7.09
CA SER A 318 -19.36 -4.85 -8.46
C SER A 318 -18.20 -4.32 -9.31
N LYS A 319 -17.16 -3.77 -8.68
CA LYS A 319 -15.99 -3.18 -9.35
C LYS A 319 -14.82 -4.14 -9.48
N LEU A 320 -14.72 -5.13 -8.58
CA LEU A 320 -13.56 -6.00 -8.43
C LEU A 320 -13.82 -7.45 -8.89
N LEU A 321 -15.08 -7.91 -8.86
CA LEU A 321 -15.47 -9.22 -9.37
C LEU A 321 -15.94 -9.12 -10.85
N PRO A 322 -15.79 -10.20 -11.63
CA PRO A 322 -16.27 -10.23 -13.01
C PRO A 322 -17.77 -9.94 -13.10
N SER A 323 -18.12 -9.05 -14.03
CA SER A 323 -19.50 -8.73 -14.37
C SER A 323 -20.05 -9.69 -15.43
N ASP A 324 -21.37 -9.65 -15.67
CA ASP A 324 -21.98 -10.41 -16.78
C ASP A 324 -21.38 -10.02 -18.15
N THR A 325 -20.96 -8.75 -18.31
CA THR A 325 -20.29 -8.29 -19.53
C THR A 325 -18.90 -8.90 -19.71
N ASP A 326 -18.20 -9.21 -18.62
CA ASP A 326 -16.91 -9.89 -18.68
C ASP A 326 -17.04 -11.33 -19.15
N ARG A 327 -18.21 -11.94 -18.98
CA ARG A 327 -18.52 -13.31 -19.43
C ARG A 327 -18.94 -13.39 -20.90
N ASN A 328 -18.94 -12.29 -21.64
CA ASN A 328 -19.13 -12.33 -23.09
C ASN A 328 -17.94 -13.00 -23.81
N GLN A 329 -16.79 -13.08 -23.13
CA GLN A 329 -15.58 -13.77 -23.56
C GLN A 329 -15.08 -14.66 -22.41
N PRO A 330 -14.09 -15.54 -22.62
CA PRO A 330 -13.43 -16.25 -21.52
C PRO A 330 -12.93 -15.25 -20.48
N LEU A 331 -13.14 -15.57 -19.19
CA LEU A 331 -12.71 -14.72 -18.09
C LEU A 331 -11.21 -14.44 -18.17
N GLY A 332 -10.81 -13.23 -17.82
CA GLY A 332 -9.42 -12.76 -17.95
C GLY A 332 -9.05 -12.24 -19.34
N LYS A 333 -9.92 -12.33 -20.35
CA LYS A 333 -9.63 -11.81 -21.71
C LYS A 333 -10.10 -10.38 -21.95
N THR A 334 -11.00 -9.86 -21.12
CA THR A 334 -11.49 -8.48 -21.28
C THR A 334 -10.47 -7.46 -20.78
N ALA A 335 -10.62 -6.20 -21.20
CA ALA A 335 -9.81 -5.07 -20.71
C ALA A 335 -10.35 -4.48 -19.40
N SER A 336 -11.16 -5.21 -18.64
CA SER A 336 -11.68 -4.76 -17.35
C SER A 336 -10.67 -4.98 -16.22
N LEU A 337 -10.85 -4.27 -15.10
CA LEU A 337 -10.04 -4.47 -13.89
C LEU A 337 -10.18 -5.92 -13.36
N PRO A 338 -11.38 -6.51 -13.21
CA PRO A 338 -11.52 -7.90 -12.78
C PRO A 338 -10.70 -8.88 -13.65
N SER A 339 -10.74 -8.74 -14.98
CA SER A 339 -9.95 -9.58 -15.88
C SER A 339 -8.44 -9.41 -15.70
N ARG A 340 -7.96 -8.17 -15.50
CA ARG A 340 -6.54 -7.92 -15.18
C ARG A 340 -6.15 -8.58 -13.85
N LEU A 341 -7.00 -8.47 -12.83
CA LEU A 341 -6.75 -9.08 -11.52
C LEU A 341 -6.73 -10.61 -11.60
N LEU A 342 -7.64 -11.24 -12.36
CA LEU A 342 -7.64 -12.70 -12.59
C LEU A 342 -6.35 -13.17 -13.29
N ASN A 343 -5.86 -12.42 -14.28
CA ASN A 343 -4.57 -12.76 -14.91
C ASN A 343 -3.41 -12.63 -13.92
N LEU A 344 -3.40 -11.60 -13.08
CA LEU A 344 -2.39 -11.43 -12.04
C LEU A 344 -2.48 -12.53 -10.96
N SER A 345 -3.68 -13.04 -10.65
CA SER A 345 -3.89 -14.17 -9.72
C SER A 345 -3.40 -15.51 -10.27
N THR A 346 -2.89 -15.56 -11.51
CA THR A 346 -2.24 -16.73 -12.11
C THR A 346 -0.82 -16.44 -12.62
N SER A 347 -0.34 -15.20 -12.45
CA SER A 347 0.97 -14.76 -12.94
C SER A 347 2.11 -15.38 -12.12
N ALA A 348 3.07 -15.99 -12.81
CA ALA A 348 4.30 -16.50 -12.20
C ALA A 348 5.30 -15.38 -11.87
N GLN A 349 5.16 -14.18 -12.46
CA GLN A 349 6.08 -13.05 -12.25
C GLN A 349 5.80 -12.28 -10.96
N THR A 350 4.61 -12.48 -10.38
CA THR A 350 4.11 -11.70 -9.22
C THR A 350 3.56 -12.64 -8.15
N PRO A 351 4.37 -13.53 -7.55
CA PRO A 351 3.90 -14.57 -6.65
C PRO A 351 3.24 -14.02 -5.37
N ALA A 352 3.72 -12.91 -4.82
CA ALA A 352 3.14 -12.33 -3.61
C ALA A 352 1.76 -11.71 -3.91
N LEU A 353 1.65 -11.00 -5.04
CA LEU A 353 0.39 -10.41 -5.48
C LEU A 353 -0.61 -11.49 -5.92
N ARG A 354 -0.15 -12.57 -6.54
CA ARG A 354 -0.97 -13.70 -7.00
C ARG A 354 -1.84 -14.26 -5.87
N ASP A 355 -1.19 -14.62 -4.76
CA ASP A 355 -1.86 -15.22 -3.61
C ASP A 355 -2.74 -14.19 -2.88
N SER A 356 -2.30 -12.92 -2.85
CA SER A 356 -3.04 -11.82 -2.21
C SER A 356 -4.31 -11.44 -2.97
N ILE A 357 -4.28 -11.41 -4.30
CA ILE A 357 -5.47 -11.14 -5.14
C ILE A 357 -6.48 -12.28 -5.00
N ALA A 358 -6.03 -13.54 -5.08
CA ALA A 358 -6.92 -14.68 -4.95
C ALA A 358 -7.58 -14.72 -3.55
N ALA A 359 -6.81 -14.43 -2.49
CA ALA A 359 -7.36 -14.28 -1.15
C ALA A 359 -8.41 -13.15 -1.07
N PHE A 360 -8.14 -12.00 -1.69
CA PHE A 360 -9.10 -10.90 -1.70
C PHE A 360 -10.38 -11.25 -2.47
N MET A 361 -10.27 -11.90 -3.63
CA MET A 361 -11.46 -12.32 -4.40
C MET A 361 -12.29 -13.37 -3.64
N PHE A 362 -11.65 -14.21 -2.83
CA PHE A 362 -12.34 -15.11 -1.92
C PHE A 362 -13.06 -14.37 -0.79
N GLU A 363 -12.44 -13.34 -0.20
CA GLU A 363 -13.07 -12.43 0.78
C GLU A 363 -14.27 -11.69 0.18
N LEU A 364 -14.13 -11.15 -1.03
CA LEU A 364 -15.21 -10.52 -1.79
C LEU A 364 -16.38 -11.49 -2.07
N SER A 365 -16.10 -12.79 -2.10
CA SER A 365 -17.09 -13.86 -2.29
C SER A 365 -17.60 -14.43 -0.96
N SER A 366 -17.64 -13.61 0.09
CA SER A 366 -18.13 -13.95 1.43
C SER A 366 -17.38 -15.12 2.10
N LYS A 367 -16.14 -15.41 1.66
CA LYS A 367 -15.34 -16.56 2.11
C LYS A 367 -16.05 -17.91 1.88
N ASP A 368 -16.97 -17.96 0.92
CA ASP A 368 -17.70 -19.16 0.54
C ASP A 368 -17.13 -19.75 -0.77
N PRO A 369 -16.68 -21.02 -0.77
CA PRO A 369 -16.10 -21.64 -1.96
C PRO A 369 -17.04 -21.70 -3.16
N ALA A 370 -18.34 -21.92 -2.95
CA ALA A 370 -19.31 -22.02 -4.04
C ALA A 370 -19.51 -20.66 -4.72
N THR A 371 -19.72 -19.61 -3.91
CA THR A 371 -19.83 -18.23 -4.37
C THR A 371 -18.53 -17.78 -5.07
N TYR A 372 -17.37 -18.15 -4.53
CA TYR A 372 -16.08 -17.83 -5.14
C TYR A 372 -15.93 -18.46 -6.52
N VAL A 373 -16.17 -19.77 -6.66
CA VAL A 373 -16.10 -20.46 -7.95
C VAL A 373 -17.11 -19.89 -8.94
N SER A 374 -18.33 -19.58 -8.49
CA SER A 374 -19.35 -18.91 -9.32
C SER A 374 -18.82 -17.57 -9.85
N ASN A 375 -18.20 -16.75 -9.01
CA ASN A 375 -17.74 -15.41 -9.38
C ASN A 375 -16.51 -15.41 -10.28
N VAL A 376 -15.47 -16.19 -9.96
CA VAL A 376 -14.17 -16.14 -10.66
C VAL A 376 -13.96 -17.25 -11.69
N GLY A 377 -14.84 -18.25 -11.72
CA GLY A 377 -14.72 -19.43 -12.57
C GLY A 377 -13.80 -20.51 -11.98
N TYR A 378 -14.06 -21.77 -12.35
CA TYR A 378 -13.34 -22.93 -11.80
C TYR A 378 -11.82 -22.88 -12.05
N GLY A 379 -11.41 -22.45 -13.25
CA GLY A 379 -9.99 -22.39 -13.63
C GLY A 379 -9.17 -21.49 -12.70
N TYR A 380 -9.68 -20.31 -12.36
CA TYR A 380 -9.02 -19.37 -11.45
C TYR A 380 -9.17 -19.78 -9.97
N ALA A 381 -10.33 -20.35 -9.59
CA ALA A 381 -10.60 -20.71 -8.20
C ALA A 381 -9.81 -21.94 -7.71
N SER A 382 -9.68 -22.96 -8.56
CA SER A 382 -9.18 -24.28 -8.18
C SER A 382 -7.77 -24.27 -7.58
N GLY A 383 -6.84 -23.53 -8.19
CA GLY A 383 -5.47 -23.42 -7.69
C GLY A 383 -5.40 -22.79 -6.29
N PHE A 384 -6.19 -21.74 -6.05
CA PHE A 384 -6.25 -21.08 -4.75
C PHE A 384 -6.87 -21.99 -3.68
N LEU A 385 -8.04 -22.58 -3.95
CA LEU A 385 -8.74 -23.46 -3.00
C LEU A 385 -7.87 -24.66 -2.61
N LEU A 386 -7.20 -25.28 -3.59
CA LEU A 386 -6.26 -26.37 -3.33
C LEU A 386 -5.09 -25.93 -2.45
N SER A 387 -4.47 -24.78 -2.75
CA SER A 387 -3.35 -24.25 -1.95
C SER A 387 -3.72 -23.92 -0.50
N LYS A 388 -5.00 -23.60 -0.25
CA LYS A 388 -5.55 -23.31 1.08
C LYS A 388 -6.19 -24.53 1.75
N ASN A 389 -6.11 -25.71 1.14
CA ASN A 389 -6.75 -26.95 1.59
C ASN A 389 -8.27 -26.81 1.80
N ILE A 390 -8.93 -26.00 0.97
CA ILE A 390 -10.38 -25.81 0.98
C ILE A 390 -10.99 -26.80 -0.02
N PRO A 391 -11.95 -27.64 0.38
CA PRO A 391 -12.57 -28.61 -0.53
C PRO A 391 -13.35 -27.91 -1.64
N MET A 392 -13.30 -28.49 -2.84
CA MET A 392 -14.07 -28.00 -3.97
C MET A 392 -15.58 -28.24 -3.72
N PRO A 393 -16.45 -27.24 -3.88
CA PRO A 393 -17.88 -27.43 -3.68
C PRO A 393 -18.47 -28.37 -4.74
N GLU A 394 -19.35 -29.27 -4.32
CA GLU A 394 -20.00 -30.24 -5.21
C GLU A 394 -20.84 -29.57 -6.30
N SER A 395 -21.42 -28.39 -6.02
CA SER A 395 -22.17 -27.61 -7.01
C SER A 395 -21.28 -27.18 -8.18
N ALA A 396 -20.05 -26.75 -7.93
CA ALA A 396 -19.11 -26.40 -8.98
C ALA A 396 -18.68 -27.61 -9.82
N ILE A 397 -18.63 -28.81 -9.22
CA ILE A 397 -18.35 -30.06 -9.93
C ILE A 397 -19.54 -30.47 -10.80
N LYS A 398 -20.77 -30.24 -10.32
CA LYS A 398 -22.00 -30.51 -11.07
C LYS A 398 -22.22 -29.51 -12.20
N ASP A 399 -22.07 -28.22 -11.94
CA ASP A 399 -22.11 -27.18 -12.99
C ASP A 399 -20.97 -27.35 -14.01
N ALA A 400 -19.88 -28.03 -13.62
CA ALA A 400 -18.82 -28.44 -14.54
C ALA A 400 -19.23 -29.54 -15.54
N GLY A 401 -20.20 -30.38 -15.17
CA GLY A 401 -20.67 -31.52 -15.98
C GLY A 401 -22.06 -31.33 -16.61
N GLU A 402 -22.94 -30.56 -15.98
CA GLU A 402 -24.33 -30.35 -16.37
C GLU A 402 -24.68 -28.87 -16.13
N GLY A 403 -24.69 -28.06 -17.20
CA GLY A 403 -24.86 -26.61 -17.12
C GLY A 403 -26.05 -26.16 -16.26
N SER A 404 -25.85 -25.09 -15.49
CA SER A 404 -26.80 -24.64 -14.47
C SER A 404 -28.17 -24.21 -15.03
N SER A 405 -29.22 -24.32 -14.20
CA SER A 405 -30.64 -24.21 -14.57
C SER A 405 -31.31 -22.87 -14.25
N ALA A 406 -30.55 -21.83 -13.88
CA ALA A 406 -31.09 -20.49 -13.64
C ALA A 406 -30.19 -19.41 -14.23
N GLY A 407 -30.63 -18.79 -15.33
CA GLY A 407 -29.89 -17.77 -16.07
C GLY A 407 -29.34 -18.30 -17.40
N VAL A 408 -28.54 -17.47 -18.08
CA VAL A 408 -27.83 -17.90 -19.29
C VAL A 408 -26.71 -18.86 -18.86
N PRO A 409 -26.69 -20.11 -19.35
CA PRO A 409 -25.69 -21.08 -18.94
C PRO A 409 -24.26 -20.56 -19.16
N VAL A 410 -23.38 -20.81 -18.20
CA VAL A 410 -21.97 -20.37 -18.23
C VAL A 410 -21.08 -21.59 -18.36
N ASN A 411 -20.07 -21.52 -19.23
CA ASN A 411 -19.05 -22.54 -19.35
C ASN A 411 -18.23 -22.57 -18.06
N PRO A 412 -18.19 -23.72 -17.36
CA PRO A 412 -17.52 -23.86 -16.08
C PRO A 412 -16.00 -23.70 -16.16
N ILE A 413 -15.40 -24.02 -17.32
CA ILE A 413 -13.95 -23.97 -17.55
C ILE A 413 -13.52 -22.55 -17.90
N THR A 414 -14.17 -21.93 -18.88
CA THR A 414 -13.77 -20.60 -19.40
C THR A 414 -14.43 -19.45 -18.65
N GLY A 415 -15.52 -19.71 -17.92
CA GLY A 415 -16.36 -18.71 -17.28
C GLY A 415 -17.18 -17.85 -18.25
N GLN A 416 -17.12 -18.15 -19.56
CA GLN A 416 -17.86 -17.47 -20.62
C GLN A 416 -19.31 -17.94 -20.67
N ARG A 417 -20.25 -17.08 -21.07
CA ARG A 417 -21.62 -17.49 -21.34
C ARG A 417 -21.69 -18.37 -22.59
N LEU A 418 -22.40 -19.49 -22.49
CA LEU A 418 -22.53 -20.49 -23.56
C LEU A 418 -23.20 -19.94 -24.83
N ASP A 419 -24.02 -18.90 -24.72
CA ASP A 419 -24.66 -18.26 -25.88
C ASP A 419 -23.71 -17.35 -26.69
N MET A 420 -22.59 -16.94 -26.10
CA MET A 420 -21.58 -16.09 -26.71
C MET A 420 -20.35 -16.89 -27.17
N GLU A 421 -20.30 -18.18 -26.89
CA GLU A 421 -19.22 -19.05 -27.39
C GLU A 421 -19.31 -19.18 -28.90
N GLU A 422 -18.18 -19.03 -29.58
CA GLU A 422 -18.10 -19.34 -31.00
C GLU A 422 -18.40 -20.82 -31.18
N LYS A 423 -19.50 -21.11 -31.87
CA LYS A 423 -19.78 -22.46 -32.33
C LYS A 423 -18.72 -22.81 -33.36
N VAL A 424 -17.69 -23.52 -32.91
CA VAL A 424 -16.73 -24.13 -33.82
C VAL A 424 -17.52 -25.15 -34.63
N GLU A 425 -17.86 -24.81 -35.87
CA GLU A 425 -18.26 -25.78 -36.87
C GLU A 425 -17.03 -26.64 -37.16
N MET A 426 -16.79 -27.62 -36.29
CA MET A 426 -15.86 -28.67 -36.61
C MET A 426 -16.44 -29.41 -37.81
N PRO A 427 -15.68 -29.60 -38.90
CA PRO A 427 -16.13 -30.45 -39.97
C PRO A 427 -16.52 -31.80 -39.36
N GLU A 428 -17.68 -32.33 -39.73
CA GLU A 428 -18.13 -33.62 -39.23
C GLU A 428 -17.02 -34.65 -39.50
N MET A 429 -16.38 -35.11 -38.44
CA MET A 429 -15.33 -36.11 -38.55
C MET A 429 -15.89 -37.33 -39.26
N THR A 430 -15.12 -37.86 -40.20
CA THR A 430 -15.44 -39.14 -40.83
C THR A 430 -15.43 -40.25 -39.77
N GLN A 431 -16.13 -41.35 -40.04
CA GLN A 431 -16.23 -42.48 -39.09
C GLN A 431 -14.83 -43.02 -38.69
N GLU A 432 -13.90 -43.06 -39.64
CA GLU A 432 -12.51 -43.48 -39.43
C GLU A 432 -11.72 -42.50 -38.53
N GLU A 433 -11.99 -41.19 -38.64
CA GLU A 433 -11.37 -40.18 -37.77
C GLU A 433 -11.93 -40.23 -36.34
N LYS A 434 -13.24 -40.49 -36.19
CA LYS A 434 -13.87 -40.71 -34.89
C LYS A 434 -13.29 -41.93 -34.18
N GLU A 435 -13.09 -43.03 -34.91
CA GLU A 435 -12.48 -44.25 -34.36
C GLU A 435 -11.03 -44.01 -33.92
N ARG A 436 -10.24 -43.30 -34.73
CA ARG A 436 -8.86 -42.93 -34.36
C ARG A 436 -8.78 -41.98 -33.17
N GLU A 437 -9.67 -41.00 -33.07
CA GLU A 437 -9.74 -40.13 -31.88
C GLU A 437 -10.20 -40.90 -30.64
N ALA A 438 -11.16 -41.81 -30.77
CA ALA A 438 -11.60 -42.67 -29.68
C ALA A 438 -10.46 -43.57 -29.17
N GLU A 439 -9.66 -44.16 -30.06
CA GLU A 439 -8.46 -44.92 -29.71
C GLU A 439 -7.42 -44.05 -28.99
N ARG A 440 -7.17 -42.82 -29.50
CA ARG A 440 -6.26 -41.87 -28.84
C ARG A 440 -6.74 -41.53 -27.43
N LEU A 441 -8.02 -41.20 -27.28
CA LEU A 441 -8.62 -40.88 -25.98
C LEU A 441 -8.54 -42.09 -25.04
N PHE A 442 -8.82 -43.30 -25.51
CA PHE A 442 -8.69 -44.54 -24.74
C PHE A 442 -7.27 -44.69 -24.18
N VAL A 443 -6.24 -44.50 -25.01
CA VAL A 443 -4.84 -44.57 -24.58
C VAL A 443 -4.49 -43.46 -23.59
N LEU A 444 -5.01 -42.25 -23.78
CA LEU A 444 -4.83 -41.13 -22.85
C LEU A 444 -5.46 -41.44 -21.47
N PHE A 445 -6.68 -41.96 -21.44
CA PHE A 445 -7.35 -42.37 -20.20
C PHE A 445 -6.62 -43.53 -19.51
N GLU A 446 -6.12 -44.53 -20.26
CA GLU A 446 -5.29 -45.59 -19.68
C GLU A 446 -3.99 -45.06 -19.07
N ARG A 447 -3.31 -44.14 -19.75
CA ARG A 447 -2.08 -43.51 -19.24
C ARG A 447 -2.36 -42.70 -17.98
N LEU A 448 -3.48 -41.97 -17.94
CA LEU A 448 -3.91 -41.20 -16.77
C LEU A 448 -4.32 -42.10 -15.59
N LYS A 449 -4.94 -43.25 -15.87
CA LYS A 449 -5.26 -44.29 -14.86
C LYS A 449 -3.98 -44.92 -14.30
N LYS A 450 -2.95 -45.12 -15.13
CA LYS A 450 -1.63 -45.64 -14.74
C LYS A 450 -0.79 -44.66 -13.90
N THR A 451 -1.00 -43.34 -14.01
CA THR A 451 -0.27 -42.37 -13.17
C THR A 451 -0.80 -42.27 -11.75
N GLY A 452 -1.98 -42.84 -11.44
CA GLY A 452 -2.48 -43.01 -10.07
C GLY A 452 -2.94 -41.74 -9.36
N VAL A 453 -2.95 -40.59 -10.04
CA VAL A 453 -3.29 -39.27 -9.45
C VAL A 453 -4.79 -39.00 -9.43
N VAL A 454 -5.58 -39.61 -10.33
CA VAL A 454 -7.04 -39.44 -10.40
C VAL A 454 -7.71 -40.76 -10.78
N ASN A 455 -8.73 -41.18 -10.04
CA ASN A 455 -9.48 -42.42 -10.31
C ASN A 455 -10.68 -42.12 -11.25
N VAL A 456 -10.39 -41.84 -12.52
CA VAL A 456 -11.42 -41.54 -13.53
C VAL A 456 -11.90 -42.85 -14.16
N GLN A 457 -13.20 -43.13 -14.12
CA GLN A 457 -13.78 -44.23 -14.91
C GLN A 457 -13.74 -43.85 -16.39
N ASN A 458 -13.24 -44.76 -17.24
CA ASN A 458 -13.15 -44.50 -18.67
C ASN A 458 -14.59 -44.45 -19.24
N PRO A 459 -15.01 -43.35 -19.90
CA PRO A 459 -16.36 -43.22 -20.47
C PRO A 459 -16.68 -44.35 -21.46
N VAL A 460 -15.66 -44.90 -22.13
CA VAL A 460 -15.80 -46.05 -23.03
C VAL A 460 -16.07 -47.34 -22.23
N GLU A 461 -15.39 -47.56 -21.10
CA GLU A 461 -15.69 -48.71 -20.21
C GLU A 461 -17.11 -48.61 -19.63
N GLU A 462 -17.60 -47.41 -19.32
CA GLU A 462 -18.95 -47.18 -18.84
C GLU A 462 -20.01 -47.38 -19.93
N ALA A 463 -19.71 -46.97 -21.17
CA ALA A 463 -20.57 -47.23 -22.34
C ALA A 463 -20.67 -48.73 -22.68
N TYR A 464 -19.57 -49.48 -22.56
CA TYR A 464 -19.57 -50.95 -22.67
C TYR A 464 -20.36 -51.62 -21.54
N LYS A 465 -20.18 -51.17 -20.28
CA LYS A 465 -20.91 -51.72 -19.12
C LYS A 465 -22.40 -51.40 -19.11
N SER A 466 -22.81 -50.26 -19.69
CA SER A 466 -24.21 -49.85 -19.79
C SER A 466 -24.93 -50.42 -21.02
N GLY A 467 -24.25 -51.22 -21.85
CA GLY A 467 -24.85 -51.90 -23.01
C GLY A 467 -25.19 -50.96 -24.18
N ARG A 468 -24.55 -49.78 -24.25
CA ARG A 468 -24.75 -48.81 -25.35
C ARG A 468 -23.87 -49.07 -26.58
N ILE A 469 -22.94 -50.01 -26.49
CA ILE A 469 -22.06 -50.43 -27.58
C ILE A 469 -22.26 -51.94 -27.76
N GLU A 470 -22.70 -52.35 -28.94
CA GLU A 470 -22.86 -53.75 -29.34
C GLU A 470 -21.71 -54.07 -30.30
N GLU A 471 -20.89 -55.09 -30.00
CA GLU A 471 -19.87 -55.56 -30.94
C GLU A 471 -20.59 -56.17 -32.15
N LEU A 472 -20.45 -55.54 -33.32
CA LEU A 472 -20.89 -56.16 -34.57
C LEU A 472 -19.99 -57.38 -34.84
N SER A 473 -20.60 -58.54 -35.06
CA SER A 473 -19.89 -59.74 -35.47
C SER A 473 -19.23 -59.52 -36.83
N ASP A 474 -17.95 -59.88 -36.95
CA ASP A 474 -17.19 -59.91 -38.22
C ASP A 474 -17.80 -60.94 -39.20
N SER A 475 -18.92 -60.59 -39.83
CA SER A 475 -19.60 -61.37 -40.86
C SER A 475 -20.50 -60.45 -41.70
N ASP A 476 -19.89 -59.66 -42.58
CA ASP A 476 -20.30 -59.48 -43.99
C ASP A 476 -19.23 -58.73 -44.79
#